data_AF-A0A525JGH9-F1
#
_entry.id   AF-A0A525JGH9-F1
#
_cell.length_a   1.000
_cell.length_b   1.000
_cell.length_c   1.000
_cell.angle_alpha   90.00
_cell.angle_beta   90.00
_cell.angle_gamma   90.00
#
_symmetry.space_group_name_H-M   'P 1'
#
loop_
_entity.id
_entity.type
_entity.pdbx_description
1 polymer ?
#
loop_
_entity_poly.entity_id
_entity_poly.type
_entity_poly.pdbx_seq_one_letter_code
_entity_poly.pdbx_strand_id
1 'polypeptide(L)'
;MQYKHAMGRGWGLTAAAMCAAMGLATAAAAQSTPGVVPTPLPVIYEMETLRTGPLPQEFLKQIEPLHSLAAVEDLLKANRIAFAWGHGDVSSGTMPAAFAKQIAALPPHEVFIVPQSKGLVIGVVLAKH
;
A
#
# COMPACT_ATOMS: atom_id res chain seq x y z
N MET A 1 21.70 -7.14 -44.95
CA MET A 1 22.90 -6.48 -44.37
C MET A 1 22.76 -6.57 -42.86
N GLN A 2 23.08 -7.71 -42.24
CA GLN A 2 24.36 -8.03 -41.60
C GLN A 2 24.88 -6.93 -40.66
N TYR A 3 24.53 -7.02 -39.36
CA TYR A 3 25.27 -6.40 -38.27
C TYR A 3 25.62 -7.45 -37.20
N LYS A 4 26.75 -8.12 -37.49
CA LYS A 4 27.91 -8.42 -36.64
C LYS A 4 27.70 -8.58 -35.12
N HIS A 5 28.01 -9.81 -34.67
CA HIS A 5 28.42 -10.20 -33.32
C HIS A 5 29.41 -9.23 -32.65
N ALA A 6 29.27 -9.05 -31.33
CA ALA A 6 30.37 -8.74 -30.43
C ALA A 6 30.18 -9.51 -29.10
N MET A 7 30.97 -10.57 -28.93
CA MET A 7 31.21 -11.24 -27.66
C MET A 7 32.12 -10.38 -26.79
N GLY A 8 31.80 -10.24 -25.51
CA GLY A 8 32.72 -9.76 -24.48
C GLY A 8 32.90 -10.83 -23.40
N ARG A 9 33.89 -11.71 -23.58
CA ARG A 9 34.42 -12.60 -22.53
C ARG A 9 35.45 -11.80 -21.74
N GLY A 10 35.28 -11.71 -20.43
CA GLY A 10 36.28 -11.17 -19.50
C GLY A 10 36.52 -12.17 -18.37
N TRP A 11 37.63 -12.89 -18.46
CA TRP A 11 38.18 -13.72 -17.40
C TRP A 11 38.71 -12.88 -16.23
N GLY A 12 38.66 -13.46 -15.03
CA GLY A 12 39.28 -12.88 -13.83
C GLY A 12 39.25 -13.85 -12.65
N LEU A 13 39.88 -15.01 -12.81
CA LEU A 13 40.37 -15.83 -11.70
C LEU A 13 41.60 -15.15 -11.06
N THR A 14 42.00 -15.64 -9.88
CA THR A 14 43.17 -15.29 -9.04
C THR A 14 43.01 -14.01 -8.19
N ALA A 15 43.39 -13.92 -6.91
CA ALA A 15 44.28 -14.77 -6.11
C ALA A 15 43.98 -14.63 -4.60
N ALA A 16 44.48 -15.61 -3.85
CA ALA A 16 44.58 -15.65 -2.39
C ALA A 16 45.42 -14.50 -1.80
N ALA A 17 45.09 -14.09 -0.57
CA ALA A 17 46.07 -13.57 0.37
C ALA A 17 45.58 -13.78 1.81
N MET A 18 46.20 -14.75 2.48
CA MET A 18 46.22 -14.87 3.92
C MET A 18 46.86 -13.61 4.52
N CYS A 19 46.20 -13.00 5.51
CA CYS A 19 46.87 -12.22 6.54
C CYS A 19 46.24 -12.61 7.87
N ALA A 20 46.91 -13.53 8.56
CA ALA A 20 46.75 -13.72 9.99
C ALA A 20 47.41 -12.53 10.69
N ALA A 21 46.62 -11.71 11.38
CA ALA A 21 47.11 -10.77 12.35
C ALA A 21 46.29 -10.92 13.63
N MET A 22 46.93 -11.53 14.63
CA MET A 22 46.53 -11.48 16.03
C MET A 22 46.46 -10.01 16.48
N GLY A 23 45.30 -9.60 17.00
CA GLY A 23 45.11 -8.29 17.60
C GLY A 23 43.95 -8.35 18.59
N LEU A 24 44.30 -8.42 19.88
CA LEU A 24 43.40 -8.36 21.02
C LEU A 24 42.58 -7.07 21.00
N ALA A 25 41.27 -7.17 20.82
CA ALA A 25 40.29 -6.22 21.33
C ALA A 25 38.94 -6.93 21.49
N THR A 26 38.70 -7.52 22.66
CA THR A 26 37.35 -7.82 23.12
C THR A 26 36.66 -6.48 23.41
N ALA A 27 36.04 -5.92 22.39
CA ALA A 27 34.89 -5.06 22.57
C ALA A 27 33.69 -5.92 22.21
N ALA A 28 32.92 -6.33 23.22
CA ALA A 28 31.64 -6.97 23.04
C ALA A 28 30.71 -5.99 22.32
N ALA A 29 30.76 -5.97 20.98
CA ALA A 29 29.68 -5.46 20.19
C ALA A 29 28.50 -6.37 20.50
N ALA A 30 27.52 -5.82 21.23
CA ALA A 30 26.19 -6.39 21.30
C ALA A 30 25.75 -6.64 19.86
N GLN A 31 25.85 -7.90 19.44
CA GLN A 31 25.16 -8.38 18.26
C GLN A 31 23.70 -8.13 18.58
N SER A 32 23.17 -7.02 18.07
CA SER A 32 21.74 -6.88 17.92
C SER A 32 21.34 -8.12 17.15
N THR A 33 20.79 -9.11 17.84
CA THR A 33 20.01 -10.14 17.17
C THR A 33 19.09 -9.38 16.24
N PRO A 34 19.07 -9.68 14.93
CA PRO A 34 18.03 -9.14 14.07
C PRO A 34 16.73 -9.61 14.71
N GLY A 35 16.12 -8.71 15.48
CA GLY A 35 14.85 -8.95 16.11
C GLY A 35 13.95 -9.35 14.97
N VAL A 36 13.46 -10.59 15.03
CA VAL A 36 12.35 -11.02 14.20
C VAL A 36 11.26 -10.01 14.48
N VAL A 37 11.14 -9.01 13.61
CA VAL A 37 9.99 -8.12 13.61
C VAL A 37 8.83 -9.09 13.42
N PRO A 38 7.93 -9.23 14.41
CA PRO A 38 6.79 -10.12 14.26
C PRO A 38 6.10 -9.67 12.97
N THR A 39 6.08 -10.56 11.97
CA THR A 39 5.40 -10.26 10.72
C THR A 39 3.94 -10.05 11.11
N PRO A 40 3.39 -8.83 11.03
CA PRO A 40 2.02 -8.60 11.46
C PRO A 40 1.14 -9.50 10.60
N LEU A 41 0.31 -10.31 11.26
CA LEU A 41 -0.66 -11.13 10.56
C LEU A 41 -1.52 -10.20 9.69
N PRO A 42 -1.84 -10.60 8.45
CA PRO A 42 -2.67 -9.79 7.58
C PRO A 42 -4.06 -9.63 8.21
N VAL A 43 -4.38 -8.42 8.65
CA VAL A 43 -5.72 -8.02 9.09
C VAL A 43 -6.65 -7.99 7.87
N ILE A 44 -7.84 -8.55 8.02
CA ILE A 44 -8.90 -8.52 7.00
C ILE A 44 -9.86 -7.40 7.36
N TYR A 45 -10.13 -6.51 6.40
CA TYR A 45 -11.10 -5.43 6.55
C TYR A 45 -12.35 -5.74 5.74
N GLU A 46 -13.50 -5.77 6.39
CA GLU A 46 -14.80 -5.75 5.70
C GLU A 46 -15.09 -4.30 5.28
N MET A 47 -15.31 -4.07 3.99
CA MET A 47 -15.45 -2.73 3.44
C MET A 47 -16.65 -2.61 2.51
N GLU A 48 -17.35 -1.48 2.62
CA GLU A 48 -18.31 -1.00 1.63
C GLU A 48 -17.69 0.14 0.83
N THR A 49 -17.97 0.17 -0.47
CA THR A 49 -17.38 1.12 -1.41
C THR A 49 -18.36 1.56 -2.49
N LEU A 50 -18.27 2.83 -2.86
CA LEU A 50 -18.83 3.43 -4.05
C LEU A 50 -17.71 3.73 -5.03
N ARG A 51 -17.81 3.15 -6.22
CA ARG A 51 -16.87 3.40 -7.31
C ARG A 51 -17.50 4.32 -8.32
N THR A 52 -16.86 5.44 -8.60
CA THR A 52 -17.33 6.44 -9.56
C THR A 52 -16.30 6.62 -10.68
N GLY A 53 -16.70 7.29 -11.75
CA GLY A 53 -15.75 7.85 -12.71
C GLY A 53 -14.93 9.00 -12.10
N PRO A 54 -14.09 9.67 -12.91
CA PRO A 54 -13.37 10.85 -12.45
C PRO A 54 -14.37 11.95 -12.02
N LEU A 55 -14.15 12.51 -10.83
CA LEU A 55 -14.96 13.60 -10.29
C LEU A 55 -14.17 14.91 -10.28
N PRO A 56 -14.80 16.07 -10.53
CA PRO A 56 -14.13 17.35 -10.42
C PRO A 56 -13.75 17.64 -8.96
N GLN A 57 -12.64 18.37 -8.76
CA GLN A 57 -12.11 18.64 -7.41
C GLN A 57 -13.10 19.38 -6.51
N GLU A 58 -13.96 20.23 -7.08
CA GLU A 58 -15.02 20.91 -6.32
C GLU A 58 -16.03 19.94 -5.71
N PHE A 59 -16.24 18.80 -6.36
CA PHE A 59 -17.12 17.75 -5.86
C PHE A 59 -16.47 16.99 -4.68
N LEU A 60 -15.15 16.79 -4.73
CA LEU A 60 -14.42 16.16 -3.62
C LEU A 60 -14.55 16.98 -2.33
N LYS A 61 -14.52 18.31 -2.43
CA LYS A 61 -14.75 19.21 -1.28
C LYS A 61 -16.14 19.08 -0.67
N GLN A 62 -17.13 18.64 -1.44
CA GLN A 62 -18.48 18.36 -0.95
C GLN A 62 -18.60 16.98 -0.31
N ILE A 63 -17.73 16.03 -0.69
CA ILE A 63 -17.66 14.69 -0.10
C ILE A 63 -16.88 14.70 1.22
N GLU A 64 -15.82 15.50 1.35
CA GLU A 64 -15.01 15.59 2.58
C GLU A 64 -15.81 15.76 3.89
N PRO A 65 -16.83 16.62 3.98
CA PRO A 65 -17.65 16.73 5.20
C PRO A 65 -18.66 15.59 5.36
N LEU A 66 -18.81 14.69 4.38
CA LEU A 66 -19.73 13.57 4.43
C LEU A 66 -19.03 12.35 5.04
N HIS A 67 -19.19 12.20 6.35
CA HIS A 67 -18.63 11.08 7.12
C HIS A 67 -19.43 9.77 6.98
N SER A 68 -20.32 9.66 5.99
CA SER A 68 -21.14 8.46 5.77
C SER A 68 -21.31 8.16 4.29
N LEU A 69 -21.16 6.88 3.95
CA LEU A 69 -21.40 6.38 2.59
C LEU A 69 -22.81 6.69 2.08
N ALA A 70 -23.82 6.63 2.95
CA ALA A 70 -25.20 6.93 2.58
C ALA A 70 -25.37 8.41 2.14
N ALA A 71 -24.68 9.33 2.82
CA ALA A 71 -24.71 10.74 2.46
C ALA A 71 -23.96 11.01 1.14
N VAL A 72 -22.84 10.31 0.92
CA VAL A 72 -22.12 10.37 -0.36
C VAL A 72 -22.97 9.80 -1.50
N GLU A 73 -23.67 8.69 -1.26
CA GLU A 73 -24.58 8.09 -2.23
C GLU A 73 -25.71 9.07 -2.61
N ASP A 74 -26.33 9.73 -1.63
CA ASP A 74 -27.36 10.73 -1.88
C ASP A 74 -26.82 11.91 -2.70
N LEU A 75 -25.61 12.40 -2.37
CA LEU A 75 -24.95 13.45 -3.13
C LEU A 75 -24.68 13.03 -4.58
N LEU A 76 -24.20 11.80 -4.80
CA LEU A 76 -23.95 11.26 -6.15
C LEU A 76 -25.26 11.14 -6.94
N LYS A 77 -26.34 10.65 -6.31
CA LYS A 77 -27.68 10.57 -6.92
C LYS A 77 -28.24 11.94 -7.26
N ALA A 78 -28.15 12.90 -6.35
CA ALA A 78 -28.63 14.28 -6.54
C ALA A 78 -27.96 14.95 -7.75
N ASN A 79 -26.67 14.65 -7.97
CA ASN A 79 -25.90 15.17 -9.09
C ASN A 79 -25.93 14.28 -10.34
N ARG A 80 -26.73 13.21 -10.35
CA ARG A 80 -26.87 12.23 -11.45
C ARG A 80 -25.53 11.61 -11.87
N ILE A 81 -24.63 11.42 -10.92
CA ILE A 81 -23.32 10.82 -11.16
C ILE A 81 -23.48 9.31 -11.08
N ALA A 82 -23.04 8.60 -12.12
CA ALA A 82 -23.05 7.14 -12.13
C ALA A 82 -22.03 6.58 -11.13
N PHE A 83 -22.46 5.59 -10.35
CA PHE A 83 -21.60 4.87 -9.41
C PHE A 83 -21.95 3.39 -9.39
N ALA A 84 -20.99 2.58 -8.95
CA ALA A 84 -21.17 1.17 -8.68
C ALA A 84 -20.93 0.90 -7.20
N TRP A 85 -21.83 0.14 -6.60
CA TRP A 85 -21.67 -0.38 -5.25
C TRP A 85 -20.72 -1.57 -5.25
N GLY A 86 -19.89 -1.65 -4.21
CA GLY A 86 -19.00 -2.78 -3.98
C GLY A 86 -18.91 -3.08 -2.49
N HIS A 87 -19.04 -4.34 -2.15
CA HIS A 87 -18.86 -4.85 -0.79
C HIS A 87 -17.86 -6.01 -0.83
N GLY A 88 -16.97 -6.09 0.15
CA GLY A 88 -16.11 -7.26 0.30
C GLY A 88 -14.96 -7.08 1.27
N ASP A 89 -14.27 -8.20 1.48
CA ASP A 89 -13.11 -8.31 2.35
C ASP A 89 -11.82 -7.91 1.63
N VAL A 90 -11.04 -7.04 2.25
CA VAL A 90 -9.72 -6.66 1.74
C VAL A 90 -8.66 -6.93 2.79
N SER A 91 -7.69 -7.77 2.42
CA SER A 91 -6.55 -8.07 3.27
C SER A 91 -5.54 -6.93 3.24
N SER A 92 -5.13 -6.46 4.41
CA SER A 92 -4.01 -5.51 4.58
C SER A 92 -2.71 -5.97 3.90
N GLY A 93 -2.50 -7.27 3.73
CA GLY A 93 -1.33 -7.81 3.02
C GLY A 93 -1.35 -7.59 1.51
N THR A 94 -2.51 -7.26 0.94
CA THR A 94 -2.68 -6.96 -0.50
C THR A 94 -2.66 -5.47 -0.80
N MET A 95 -2.66 -4.63 0.23
CA MET A 95 -2.64 -3.18 0.12
C MET A 95 -1.21 -2.62 0.24
N PRO A 96 -0.93 -1.45 -0.36
CA PRO A 96 0.29 -0.71 -0.04
C PRO A 96 0.38 -0.41 1.46
N ALA A 97 1.55 -0.59 2.07
CA ALA A 97 1.72 -0.46 3.52
C ALA A 97 1.30 0.91 4.08
N ALA A 98 1.49 1.99 3.31
CA ALA A 98 1.03 3.33 3.69
C ALA A 98 -0.50 3.42 3.75
N PHE A 99 -1.19 2.77 2.80
CA PHE A 99 -2.65 2.74 2.76
C PHE A 99 -3.22 1.85 3.87
N ALA A 100 -2.62 0.67 4.12
CA ALA A 100 -3.00 -0.19 5.22
C ALA A 100 -2.89 0.53 6.58
N LYS A 101 -1.84 1.33 6.80
CA LYS A 101 -1.70 2.16 8.01
C LYS A 101 -2.78 3.24 8.12
N GLN A 102 -3.14 3.88 7.02
CA GLN A 102 -4.22 4.87 7.00
C GLN A 102 -5.56 4.23 7.36
N ILE A 103 -5.91 3.13 6.69
CA ILE A 103 -7.14 2.36 6.96
C ILE A 103 -7.18 1.86 8.41
N ALA A 104 -6.05 1.38 8.95
CA ALA A 104 -5.97 0.94 10.35
C ALA A 104 -6.17 2.07 11.37
N ALA A 105 -5.89 3.33 10.99
CA ALA A 105 -6.06 4.50 11.84
C ALA A 105 -7.46 5.14 11.72
N LEU A 106 -8.28 4.70 10.75
CA LEU A 106 -9.63 5.22 10.59
C LEU A 106 -10.56 4.71 11.70
N PRO A 107 -11.42 5.58 12.25
CA PRO A 107 -12.55 5.13 13.04
C PRO A 107 -13.44 4.16 12.24
N PRO A 108 -14.13 3.23 12.91
CA PRO A 108 -15.15 2.43 12.25
C PRO A 108 -16.19 3.34 11.61
N HIS A 109 -16.60 3.00 10.38
CA HIS A 109 -17.57 3.73 9.57
C HIS A 109 -17.11 5.10 9.05
N GLU A 110 -15.84 5.47 9.23
CA GLU A 110 -15.30 6.70 8.65
C GLU A 110 -15.11 6.55 7.14
N VAL A 111 -15.51 7.59 6.39
CA VAL A 111 -15.35 7.62 4.94
C VAL A 111 -13.89 7.90 4.56
N PHE A 112 -13.36 7.12 3.64
CA PHE A 112 -12.09 7.35 2.99
C PHE A 112 -12.25 7.45 1.48
N ILE A 113 -11.37 8.23 0.86
CA ILE A 113 -11.38 8.49 -0.58
C ILE A 113 -10.04 8.04 -1.17
N VAL A 114 -10.09 7.14 -2.15
CA VAL A 114 -8.93 6.64 -2.88
C VAL A 114 -9.06 7.02 -4.36
N PRO A 115 -8.19 7.91 -4.86
CA PRO A 115 -8.10 8.15 -6.30
C PRO A 115 -7.51 6.93 -7.00
N GLN A 116 -8.13 6.54 -8.12
CA GLN A 116 -7.67 5.48 -9.01
C GLN A 116 -7.46 6.03 -10.42
N SER A 117 -6.70 5.32 -11.25
CA SER A 117 -6.41 5.77 -12.63
C SER A 117 -7.66 5.96 -13.49
N LYS A 118 -8.80 5.35 -13.14
CA LYS A 118 -10.06 5.42 -13.91
C LYS A 118 -11.21 6.08 -13.16
N GLY A 119 -10.97 6.65 -11.98
CA GLY A 119 -12.03 7.26 -11.18
C GLY A 119 -11.71 7.32 -9.71
N LEU A 120 -12.75 7.27 -8.89
CA LEU A 120 -12.63 7.40 -7.44
C LEU A 120 -13.26 6.19 -6.76
N VAL A 121 -12.64 5.73 -5.69
CA VAL A 121 -13.24 4.76 -4.76
C VAL A 121 -13.47 5.49 -3.45
N ILE A 122 -14.72 5.63 -3.06
CA ILE A 122 -15.11 6.15 -1.74
C ILE A 122 -15.58 4.96 -0.93
N GLY A 123 -15.11 4.78 0.30
CA GLY A 123 -15.53 3.63 1.10
C GLY A 123 -15.50 3.87 2.59
N VAL A 124 -15.98 2.89 3.34
CA VAL A 124 -15.88 2.85 4.80
C VAL A 124 -15.40 1.47 5.23
N VAL A 125 -14.77 1.42 6.41
CA VAL A 125 -14.46 0.16 7.10
C VAL A 125 -15.64 -0.18 8.00
N LEU A 126 -16.28 -1.32 7.75
CA LEU A 126 -17.36 -1.84 8.59
C LEU A 126 -16.80 -2.59 9.79
N ALA A 127 -15.86 -3.50 9.52
CA ALA A 127 -15.27 -4.36 10.54
C ALA A 127 -13.81 -4.71 10.22
N LYS A 128 -13.09 -5.14 11.26
CA LYS A 128 -11.72 -5.64 11.19
C LYS A 128 -11.64 -7.00 11.87
N HIS A 129 -11.00 -7.96 11.21
CA HIS A 129 -10.88 -9.34 11.65
C HIS A 129 -9.45 -9.86 11.52
#